data_AF-B4F2P7-F1
#
_entry.id   AF-B4F2P7-F1
#
_cell.length_a   1.000
_cell.length_b   1.000
_cell.length_c   1.000
_cell.angle_alpha   90.00
_cell.angle_beta   90.00
_cell.angle_gamma   90.00
#
_symmetry.space_group_name_H-M   'P 1'
#
loop_
_entity.id
_entity.type
_entity.pdbx_description
1 polymer ?
#
loop_
_entity_poly.entity_id
_entity_poly.type
_entity_poly.pdbx_seq_one_letter_code
_entity_poly.pdbx_strand_id
1 'polypeptide(L)'
;MTMNYSYIENEIYGYMRKNKVFCYLIWRVLSNSKDANFYMFKIRNYLTDLTVKDDFSSVIKTVTNGFFDKKFIFAPKSHEGRYVESIEYINFVVARLNAFQYSDYVTDIYSMLDYLRNDVIKKTCHYKYFDWLKPSDIKMCKWVYNYLVKSKALTKTEYQDSEELYLYIVTGFYLWQSPQDEKDKRYKKLLLARNERKHRTTTQSKGSVRPKKTPKDIQLSAEARTKLTELALNYGVPASEWLNSFIIDEYEKMK
;
A
#
# COMPACT_ATOMS: atom_id res chain seq x y z
N MET A 1 34.50 -1.31 -1.31
CA MET A 1 34.41 0.12 -1.69
C MET A 1 34.20 0.93 -0.43
N THR A 2 35.12 1.83 -0.09
CA THR A 2 34.93 2.79 1.01
C THR A 2 33.88 3.81 0.59
N MET A 3 32.67 3.73 1.16
CA MET A 3 31.62 4.73 0.92
C MET A 3 32.07 6.07 1.50
N ASN A 4 32.01 7.13 0.69
CA ASN A 4 32.26 8.49 1.15
C ASN A 4 31.04 9.00 1.92
N TYR A 5 31.16 9.16 3.23
CA TYR A 5 30.11 9.68 4.11
C TYR A 5 29.56 11.04 3.65
N SER A 6 30.39 11.88 3.01
CA SER A 6 29.97 13.18 2.48
C SER A 6 28.99 13.07 1.30
N TYR A 7 29.01 11.97 0.56
CA TYR A 7 28.07 11.73 -0.54
C TYR A 7 26.66 11.46 0.00
N ILE A 8 26.53 10.76 1.12
CA ILE A 8 25.23 10.39 1.69
C ILE A 8 24.53 11.59 2.30
N GLU A 9 25.27 12.40 3.05
CA GLU A 9 24.73 13.63 3.63
C GLU A 9 24.25 14.60 2.55
N ASN A 10 24.94 14.69 1.42
CA ASN A 10 24.56 15.62 0.36
C ASN A 10 23.50 15.07 -0.60
N GLU A 11 23.62 13.81 -1.03
CA GLU A 11 22.68 13.23 -1.99
C GLU A 11 21.44 12.63 -1.34
N ILE A 12 21.60 11.74 -0.36
CA ILE A 12 20.46 11.01 0.22
C ILE A 12 19.63 11.95 1.08
N TYR A 13 20.24 12.68 2.01
CA TYR A 13 19.48 13.61 2.85
C TYR A 13 18.93 14.77 2.03
N GLY A 14 19.71 15.29 1.06
CA GLY A 14 19.20 16.26 0.08
C GLY A 14 17.97 15.77 -0.68
N TYR A 15 17.95 14.48 -1.07
CA TYR A 15 16.80 13.86 -1.73
C TYR A 15 15.62 13.62 -0.77
N MET A 16 15.86 13.19 0.48
CA MET A 16 14.82 13.07 1.51
C MET A 16 14.13 14.41 1.76
N ARG A 17 14.89 15.50 1.85
CA ARG A 17 14.34 16.84 2.09
C ARG A 17 13.38 17.26 0.98
N LYS A 18 13.68 16.92 -0.28
CA LYS A 18 12.88 17.30 -1.45
C LYS A 18 11.72 16.33 -1.76
N ASN A 19 11.88 15.04 -1.49
CA ASN A 19 10.93 14.01 -1.89
C ASN A 19 10.16 13.43 -0.68
N LYS A 20 8.88 13.82 -0.55
CA LYS A 20 8.01 13.37 0.54
C LYS A 20 7.79 11.85 0.60
N VAL A 21 7.67 11.20 -0.57
CA VAL A 21 7.48 9.74 -0.65
C VAL A 21 8.72 9.02 -0.15
N PHE A 22 9.89 9.45 -0.59
CA PHE A 22 11.15 8.85 -0.14
C PHE A 22 11.41 9.11 1.34
N CYS A 23 11.21 10.35 1.82
CA CYS A 23 11.31 10.66 3.24
C CYS A 23 10.40 9.76 4.10
N TYR A 24 9.14 9.61 3.69
CA TYR A 24 8.19 8.74 4.39
C TYR A 24 8.59 7.26 4.32
N LEU A 25 9.14 6.80 3.20
CA LEU A 25 9.65 5.43 3.04
C LEU A 25 10.76 5.13 4.05
N ILE A 26 11.77 6.01 4.12
CA ILE A 26 12.88 5.88 5.08
C ILE A 26 12.34 5.88 6.51
N TRP A 27 11.55 6.90 6.85
CA TRP A 27 10.95 7.02 8.17
C TRP A 27 10.17 5.77 8.58
N ARG A 28 9.42 5.16 7.65
CA ARG A 28 8.65 3.94 7.88
C ARG A 28 9.51 2.69 8.06
N VAL A 29 10.59 2.57 7.29
CA VAL A 29 11.55 1.45 7.46
C VAL A 29 12.23 1.57 8.82
N LEU A 30 12.66 2.77 9.22
CA LEU A 30 13.31 3.00 10.51
C LEU A 30 12.36 2.83 11.70
N SER A 31 11.08 3.17 11.54
CA SER A 31 10.08 3.02 12.62
C SER A 31 9.67 1.59 12.91
N ASN A 32 9.99 0.64 12.02
CA ASN A 32 9.64 -0.76 12.15
C ASN A 32 10.88 -1.64 12.09
N SER A 33 11.27 -2.20 13.24
CA SER A 33 12.46 -3.06 13.34
C SER A 33 12.45 -4.25 12.38
N LYS A 34 11.27 -4.80 12.04
CA LYS A 34 11.16 -5.89 11.06
C LYS A 34 11.52 -5.42 9.65
N ASP A 35 11.07 -4.23 9.27
CA ASP A 35 11.40 -3.66 7.96
C ASP A 35 12.88 -3.30 7.91
N ALA A 36 13.42 -2.63 8.94
CA ALA A 36 14.84 -2.32 9.05
C ALA A 36 15.72 -3.58 8.92
N ASN A 37 15.44 -4.62 9.72
CA ASN A 37 16.17 -5.90 9.64
C ASN A 37 16.09 -6.53 8.25
N PHE A 38 14.88 -6.54 7.65
CA PHE A 38 14.68 -7.11 6.33
C PHE A 38 15.52 -6.39 5.27
N TYR A 39 15.49 -5.05 5.23
CA TYR A 39 16.24 -4.30 4.22
C TYR A 39 17.75 -4.34 4.45
N MET A 40 18.21 -4.40 5.70
CA MET A 40 19.61 -4.64 6.03
C MET A 40 20.06 -6.02 5.51
N PHE A 41 19.28 -7.07 5.76
CA PHE A 41 19.54 -8.41 5.22
C PHE A 41 19.53 -8.44 3.69
N LYS A 42 18.56 -7.77 3.06
CA LYS A 42 18.43 -7.70 1.61
C LYS A 42 19.67 -7.07 0.96
N ILE A 43 20.24 -6.06 1.60
CA ILE A 43 21.41 -5.33 1.10
C ILE A 43 22.66 -6.19 1.20
N ARG A 44 22.84 -6.92 2.30
CA ARG A 44 23.95 -7.86 2.44
C ARG A 44 23.97 -8.89 1.31
N ASN A 45 22.79 -9.46 1.00
CA ASN A 45 22.65 -10.37 -0.14
C ASN A 45 22.94 -9.68 -1.47
N TYR A 46 22.46 -8.44 -1.66
CA TYR A 46 22.73 -7.66 -2.87
C TYR A 46 24.23 -7.35 -3.05
N LEU A 47 24.93 -7.08 -1.95
CA LEU A 47 26.38 -6.85 -1.91
C LEU A 47 27.19 -8.15 -1.91
N THR A 48 26.54 -9.31 -1.96
CA THR A 48 27.17 -10.65 -1.85
C THR A 48 28.01 -10.84 -0.59
N ASP A 49 27.64 -10.14 0.48
CA ASP A 49 28.25 -10.31 1.81
C ASP A 49 27.68 -11.58 2.46
N LEU A 50 28.53 -12.61 2.57
CA LEU A 50 28.20 -13.92 3.16
C LEU A 50 28.62 -14.04 4.63
N THR A 51 29.06 -12.94 5.26
CA THR A 51 29.42 -12.98 6.69
C THR A 51 28.19 -13.21 7.56
N VAL A 52 28.32 -14.12 8.53
CA VAL A 52 27.27 -14.36 9.53
C VAL A 52 27.28 -13.18 10.49
N LYS A 53 26.21 -12.37 10.42
CA LYS A 53 26.02 -11.17 11.22
C LYS A 53 24.76 -11.31 12.05
N ASP A 54 24.79 -10.77 13.26
CA ASP A 54 23.62 -10.66 14.12
C ASP A 54 22.50 -9.83 13.48
N ASP A 55 21.29 -10.06 13.98
CA ASP A 55 20.12 -9.28 13.61
C ASP A 55 20.32 -7.81 14.02
N PHE A 56 19.99 -6.89 13.12
CA PHE A 56 20.26 -5.47 13.33
C PHE A 56 19.55 -4.95 14.60
N SER A 57 18.33 -5.39 14.89
CA SER A 57 17.62 -5.01 16.12
C SER A 57 18.34 -5.46 17.40
N SER A 58 19.04 -6.60 17.38
CA SER A 58 19.84 -7.08 18.50
C SER A 58 21.07 -6.19 18.70
N VAL A 59 21.79 -5.88 17.61
CA VAL A 59 22.96 -4.99 17.65
C VAL A 59 22.57 -3.60 18.15
N ILE A 60 21.45 -3.04 17.69
CA ILE A 60 20.95 -1.76 18.20
C ILE A 60 20.69 -1.82 19.70
N LYS A 61 20.10 -2.89 20.24
CA LYS A 61 19.91 -3.05 21.70
C LYS A 61 21.23 -3.14 22.46
N THR A 62 22.27 -3.72 21.85
CA THR A 62 23.61 -3.80 22.47
C THR A 62 24.28 -2.43 22.52
N VAL A 63 24.19 -1.64 21.44
CA VAL A 63 24.89 -0.35 21.36
C VAL A 63 24.08 0.81 21.94
N THR A 64 22.78 0.64 22.19
CA THR A 64 21.91 1.65 22.80
C THR A 64 21.59 1.32 24.27
N ASN A 65 21.69 2.32 25.14
CA ASN A 65 21.28 2.27 26.52
C ASN A 65 19.95 3.03 26.68
N GLY A 66 18.84 2.29 26.73
CA GLY A 66 17.48 2.85 26.74
C GLY A 66 17.13 3.78 27.92
N PHE A 67 17.99 3.92 28.93
CA PHE A 67 17.84 4.88 30.02
C PHE A 67 18.48 6.25 29.76
N PHE A 68 19.65 6.27 29.13
CA PHE A 68 20.43 7.50 28.92
C PHE A 68 20.32 8.04 27.49
N ASP A 69 19.90 7.20 26.55
CA ASP A 69 19.83 7.57 25.16
C ASP A 69 18.58 8.38 24.82
N LYS A 70 18.70 9.20 23.76
CA LYS A 70 17.56 9.91 23.18
C LYS A 70 16.47 8.91 22.79
N LYS A 71 15.25 9.14 23.27
CA LYS A 71 14.08 8.37 22.83
C LYS A 71 13.60 8.92 21.49
N PHE A 72 13.61 8.06 20.47
CA PHE A 72 13.05 8.37 19.16
C PHE A 72 11.60 7.92 19.10
N ILE A 73 10.71 8.83 18.73
CA ILE A 73 9.26 8.57 18.69
C ILE A 73 8.80 8.74 17.25
N PHE A 74 8.59 7.59 16.59
CA PHE A 74 8.07 7.52 15.24
C PHE A 74 6.54 7.57 15.24
N ALA A 75 6.00 8.71 15.67
CA ALA A 75 4.57 9.05 15.56
C ALA A 75 4.27 9.79 14.24
N PRO A 76 3.00 9.84 13.81
CA PRO A 76 2.54 10.75 12.76
C PRO A 76 3.11 12.17 12.93
N LYS A 77 3.73 12.70 11.87
CA LYS A 77 4.46 13.97 11.87
C LYS A 77 4.32 14.70 10.54
N SER A 78 4.75 15.97 10.48
CA SER A 78 4.93 16.67 9.21
C SER A 78 6.08 16.07 8.38
N HIS A 79 6.20 16.47 7.11
CA HIS A 79 7.35 16.07 6.28
C HIS A 79 8.69 16.48 6.90
N GLU A 80 8.79 17.73 7.35
CA GLU A 80 10.00 18.24 8.01
C GLU A 80 10.28 17.47 9.31
N GLY A 81 9.24 17.19 10.11
CA GLY A 81 9.39 16.40 11.33
C GLY A 81 9.91 14.99 11.07
N ARG A 82 9.43 14.31 10.03
CA ARG A 82 9.94 12.99 9.61
C ARG A 82 11.38 13.06 9.12
N TYR A 83 11.71 14.10 8.35
CA TYR A 83 13.06 14.32 7.82
C TYR A 83 14.08 14.49 8.95
N VAL A 84 13.81 15.41 9.87
CA VAL A 84 14.68 15.68 11.02
C VAL A 84 14.83 14.43 11.90
N GLU A 85 13.72 13.80 12.30
CA GLU A 85 13.76 12.61 13.16
C GLU A 85 14.56 11.47 12.53
N SER A 86 14.38 11.23 11.22
CA SER A 86 15.08 10.14 10.54
C SER A 86 16.59 10.37 10.49
N ILE A 87 17.03 11.60 10.19
CA ILE A 87 18.46 11.94 10.15
C ILE A 87 19.07 11.86 11.55
N GLU A 88 18.40 12.44 12.55
CA GLU A 88 18.86 12.38 13.92
C GLU A 88 18.98 10.93 14.40
N TYR A 89 18.02 10.07 14.04
CA TYR A 89 18.05 8.65 14.36
C TYR A 89 19.23 7.94 13.68
N ILE A 90 19.41 8.15 12.36
CA ILE A 90 20.52 7.54 11.60
C ILE A 90 21.85 7.98 12.20
N ASN A 91 22.05 9.28 12.40
CA ASN A 91 23.29 9.83 12.93
C ASN A 91 23.57 9.33 14.35
N PHE A 92 22.55 9.26 15.20
CA PHE A 92 22.66 8.68 16.54
C PHE A 92 23.09 7.20 16.47
N VAL A 93 22.40 6.39 15.68
CA VAL A 93 22.72 4.96 15.52
C VAL A 93 24.13 4.76 14.99
N VAL A 94 24.53 5.51 13.95
CA VAL A 94 25.87 5.43 13.36
C VAL A 94 26.94 5.80 14.37
N ALA A 95 26.75 6.86 15.16
CA ALA A 95 27.68 7.25 16.20
C ALA A 95 27.85 6.15 17.26
N ARG A 96 26.74 5.53 17.69
CA ARG A 96 26.77 4.40 18.64
C ARG A 96 27.45 3.17 18.05
N LEU A 97 27.14 2.79 16.82
CA LEU A 97 27.79 1.65 16.16
C LEU A 97 29.30 1.85 16.03
N ASN A 98 29.74 3.05 15.61
CA ASN A 98 31.16 3.37 15.53
C ASN A 98 31.86 3.32 16.90
N ALA A 99 31.23 3.87 17.94
CA ALA A 99 31.80 3.84 19.30
C ALA A 99 31.99 2.42 19.85
N PHE A 100 31.15 1.48 19.43
CA PHE A 100 31.22 0.06 19.80
C PHE A 100 31.90 -0.82 18.73
N GLN A 101 32.56 -0.22 17.74
CA GLN A 101 33.32 -0.91 16.68
C GLN A 101 32.47 -1.81 15.76
N TYR A 102 31.19 -1.50 15.57
CA TYR A 102 30.28 -2.15 14.60
C TYR A 102 30.27 -1.43 13.24
N SER A 103 31.45 -1.12 12.67
CA SER A 103 31.58 -0.33 11.43
C SER A 103 30.93 -0.98 10.20
N ASP A 104 30.82 -2.31 10.17
CA ASP A 104 30.16 -3.02 9.08
C ASP A 104 28.66 -2.71 9.01
N TYR A 105 28.01 -2.56 10.17
CA TYR A 105 26.59 -2.19 10.24
C TYR A 105 26.35 -0.75 9.82
N VAL A 106 27.33 0.13 10.01
CA VAL A 106 27.29 1.50 9.49
C VAL A 106 27.28 1.48 7.97
N THR A 107 28.14 0.65 7.36
CA THR A 107 28.17 0.46 5.89
C THR A 107 26.85 -0.13 5.39
N ASP A 108 26.26 -1.08 6.12
CA ASP A 108 24.97 -1.68 5.78
C ASP A 108 23.83 -0.65 5.82
N ILE A 109 23.77 0.23 6.83
CA ILE A 109 22.76 1.31 6.94
C ILE A 109 22.81 2.19 5.69
N TYR A 110 24.00 2.61 5.31
CA TYR A 110 24.19 3.51 4.19
C TYR A 110 23.87 2.85 2.84
N SER A 111 24.28 1.60 2.69
CA SER A 111 23.93 0.79 1.52
C SER A 111 22.42 0.54 1.45
N MET A 112 21.74 0.39 2.58
CA MET A 112 20.28 0.32 2.66
C MET A 112 19.62 1.62 2.18
N LEU A 113 20.09 2.78 2.63
CA LEU A 113 19.54 4.06 2.19
C LEU A 113 19.70 4.26 0.67
N ASP A 114 20.87 3.92 0.14
CA ASP A 114 21.13 4.00 -1.30
C ASP A 114 20.24 3.03 -2.09
N TYR A 115 20.11 1.78 -1.63
CA TYR A 115 19.21 0.80 -2.23
C TYR A 115 17.75 1.25 -2.22
N LEU A 116 17.26 1.81 -1.11
CA LEU A 116 15.89 2.33 -1.04
C LEU A 116 15.65 3.45 -2.05
N ARG A 117 16.66 4.30 -2.29
CA ARG A 117 16.58 5.37 -3.31
C ARG A 117 16.65 4.80 -4.73
N ASN A 118 17.68 4.03 -5.03
CA ASN A 118 18.03 3.68 -6.41
C ASN A 118 17.30 2.43 -6.90
N ASP A 119 17.08 1.44 -6.06
CA ASP A 119 16.47 0.18 -6.47
C ASP A 119 14.99 0.13 -6.11
N VAL A 120 14.61 0.51 -4.89
CA VAL A 120 13.19 0.55 -4.54
C VAL A 120 12.52 1.69 -5.28
N ILE A 121 12.92 2.95 -5.08
CA ILE A 121 12.19 4.08 -5.66
C ILE A 121 12.43 4.26 -7.17
N LYS A 122 13.67 4.23 -7.68
CA LYS A 122 13.90 4.49 -9.11
C LYS A 122 13.63 3.29 -10.02
N LYS A 123 13.96 2.05 -9.61
CA LYS A 123 13.83 0.87 -10.48
C LYS A 123 12.54 0.08 -10.27
N THR A 124 12.21 -0.27 -9.03
CA THR A 124 11.12 -1.21 -8.71
C THR A 124 9.76 -0.51 -8.59
N CYS A 125 9.77 0.68 -8.00
CA CYS A 125 8.58 1.50 -7.88
C CYS A 125 8.41 2.27 -9.18
N HIS A 126 7.70 1.67 -10.13
CA HIS A 126 7.12 2.47 -11.20
C HIS A 126 6.27 3.55 -10.54
N TYR A 127 6.72 4.81 -10.59
CA TYR A 127 6.00 5.98 -10.04
C TYR A 127 4.49 5.95 -10.40
N LYS A 128 4.16 5.28 -11.51
CA LYS A 128 2.84 5.03 -12.09
C LYS A 128 1.80 4.29 -11.26
N TYR A 129 2.14 3.54 -10.20
CA TYR A 129 1.10 2.79 -9.45
C TYR A 129 0.03 3.69 -8.83
N PHE A 130 0.39 4.89 -8.38
CA PHE A 130 -0.58 5.75 -7.70
C PHE A 130 -0.66 7.16 -8.30
N ASP A 131 -0.18 7.36 -9.53
CA ASP A 131 -0.26 8.65 -10.26
C ASP A 131 -1.70 9.20 -10.38
N TRP A 132 -2.69 8.30 -10.35
CA TRP A 132 -4.11 8.65 -10.40
C TRP A 132 -4.70 9.02 -9.03
N LEU A 133 -4.01 8.72 -7.93
CA LEU A 133 -4.45 9.00 -6.57
C LEU A 133 -3.84 10.33 -6.11
N LYS A 134 -4.69 11.26 -5.65
CA LYS A 134 -4.25 12.57 -5.18
C LYS A 134 -4.42 12.67 -3.67
N PRO A 135 -3.48 13.28 -2.93
CA PRO A 135 -3.61 13.52 -1.50
C PRO A 135 -4.90 14.27 -1.13
N SER A 136 -5.37 15.17 -1.99
CA SER A 136 -6.61 15.93 -1.79
C SER A 136 -7.89 15.10 -1.87
N ASP A 137 -7.86 13.91 -2.49
CA ASP A 137 -9.04 13.02 -2.60
C ASP A 137 -9.10 12.04 -1.42
N ILE A 138 -9.49 12.57 -0.26
CA ILE A 138 -9.51 11.81 0.99
C ILE A 138 -10.44 10.59 0.92
N LYS A 139 -11.54 10.68 0.17
CA LYS A 139 -12.50 9.58 0.01
C LYS A 139 -11.88 8.44 -0.77
N MET A 140 -11.17 8.76 -1.86
CA MET A 140 -10.46 7.76 -2.64
C MET A 140 -9.29 7.16 -1.88
N CYS A 141 -8.47 7.98 -1.19
CA CYS A 141 -7.38 7.50 -0.35
C CYS A 141 -7.88 6.50 0.71
N LYS A 142 -8.96 6.85 1.44
CA LYS A 142 -9.58 5.93 2.43
C LYS A 142 -10.06 4.64 1.79
N TRP A 143 -10.65 4.69 0.60
CA TRP A 143 -11.09 3.49 -0.11
C TRP A 143 -9.91 2.59 -0.50
N VAL A 144 -8.85 3.15 -1.10
CA VAL A 144 -7.64 2.41 -1.49
C VAL A 144 -6.99 1.79 -0.26
N TYR A 145 -6.83 2.56 0.81
CA TYR A 145 -6.31 2.07 2.08
C TYR A 145 -7.10 0.88 2.60
N ASN A 146 -8.43 1.01 2.72
CA ASN A 146 -9.28 -0.08 3.21
C ASN A 146 -9.21 -1.32 2.30
N TYR A 147 -9.12 -1.13 0.98
CA TYR A 147 -8.96 -2.23 0.04
C TYR A 147 -7.64 -2.97 0.26
N LEU A 148 -6.53 -2.22 0.37
CA LEU A 148 -5.20 -2.79 0.55
C LEU A 148 -5.05 -3.49 1.91
N VAL A 149 -5.61 -2.91 2.98
CA VAL A 149 -5.69 -3.54 4.30
C VAL A 149 -6.51 -4.84 4.25
N LYS A 150 -7.70 -4.83 3.64
CA LYS A 150 -8.53 -6.03 3.46
C LYS A 150 -7.80 -7.12 2.67
N SER A 151 -6.99 -6.72 1.69
CA SER A 151 -6.18 -7.63 0.88
C SER A 151 -4.89 -8.10 1.55
N LYS A 152 -4.62 -7.67 2.79
CA LYS A 152 -3.40 -7.96 3.56
C LYS A 152 -2.11 -7.44 2.91
N ALA A 153 -2.21 -6.47 1.99
CA ALA A 153 -1.05 -5.78 1.43
C ALA A 153 -0.52 -4.69 2.38
N LEU A 154 -1.40 -4.15 3.25
CA LEU A 154 -1.08 -3.17 4.27
C LEU A 154 -1.58 -3.61 5.63
N THR A 155 -0.87 -3.19 6.69
CA THR A 155 -1.35 -3.29 8.06
C THR A 155 -2.24 -2.09 8.36
N LYS A 156 -3.27 -2.29 9.20
CA LYS A 156 -4.08 -1.16 9.67
C LYS A 156 -3.22 -0.29 10.60
N THR A 157 -3.22 1.01 10.37
CA THR A 157 -2.51 2.01 11.18
C THR A 157 -3.33 3.29 11.33
N GLU A 158 -2.89 4.14 12.24
CA GLU A 158 -3.39 5.50 12.43
C GLU A 158 -2.62 6.48 11.53
N TYR A 159 -3.27 7.58 11.17
CA TYR A 159 -2.70 8.63 10.34
C TYR A 159 -3.30 9.97 10.76
N GLN A 160 -2.50 11.03 10.70
CA GLN A 160 -2.85 12.38 11.12
C GLN A 160 -3.71 13.08 10.07
N ASP A 161 -3.33 13.00 8.80
CA ASP A 161 -3.98 13.73 7.72
C ASP A 161 -4.08 12.93 6.40
N SER A 162 -4.67 13.57 5.39
CA SER A 162 -4.86 12.98 4.06
C SER A 162 -3.55 12.78 3.29
N GLU A 163 -2.55 13.64 3.52
CA GLU A 163 -1.24 13.51 2.88
C GLU A 163 -0.49 12.30 3.45
N GLU A 164 -0.48 12.15 4.76
CA GLU A 164 0.09 10.98 5.42
C GLU A 164 -0.61 9.69 4.99
N LEU A 165 -1.94 9.68 4.92
CA LEU A 165 -2.67 8.52 4.42
C LEU A 165 -2.22 8.13 3.00
N TYR A 166 -2.08 9.12 2.11
CA TYR A 166 -1.56 8.90 0.76
C TYR A 166 -0.14 8.33 0.79
N LEU A 167 0.76 8.94 1.56
CA LEU A 167 2.15 8.47 1.69
C LEU A 167 2.21 7.04 2.26
N TYR A 168 1.36 6.71 3.23
CA TYR A 168 1.26 5.38 3.82
C TYR A 168 0.81 4.32 2.81
N ILE A 169 -0.18 4.65 1.97
CA ILE A 169 -0.64 3.77 0.88
C ILE A 169 0.50 3.48 -0.09
N VAL A 170 1.14 4.53 -0.60
CA VAL A 170 2.18 4.43 -1.63
C VAL A 170 3.37 3.65 -1.10
N THR A 171 3.97 4.12 0.00
CA THR A 171 5.16 3.49 0.59
C THR A 171 4.87 2.09 1.10
N GLY A 172 3.67 1.83 1.61
CA GLY A 172 3.31 0.51 2.09
C GLY A 172 3.15 -0.52 1.00
N PHE A 173 2.61 -0.10 -0.15
CA PHE A 173 2.56 -0.97 -1.30
C PHE A 173 3.98 -1.29 -1.82
N TYR A 174 4.90 -0.31 -1.77
CA TYR A 174 6.30 -0.51 -2.14
C TYR A 174 7.01 -1.49 -1.19
N LEU A 175 6.79 -1.34 0.12
CA LEU A 175 7.35 -2.18 1.18
C LEU A 175 6.66 -3.55 1.30
N TRP A 176 5.58 -3.80 0.57
CA TRP A 176 4.88 -5.08 0.63
C TRP A 176 5.80 -6.21 0.16
N GLN A 177 6.04 -7.22 0.99
CA GLN A 177 7.02 -8.28 0.73
C GLN A 177 6.49 -9.42 -0.15
N SER A 178 5.86 -9.05 -1.26
CA SER A 178 5.37 -9.99 -2.28
C SER A 178 6.24 -9.93 -3.55
N PRO A 179 6.33 -11.04 -4.31
CA PRO A 179 6.97 -11.05 -5.63
C PRO A 179 6.37 -9.98 -6.55
N GLN A 180 7.19 -9.46 -7.47
CA GLN A 180 6.79 -8.37 -8.37
C GLN A 180 5.53 -8.72 -9.20
N ASP A 181 5.47 -9.94 -9.74
CA ASP A 181 4.28 -10.43 -10.47
C ASP A 181 3.01 -10.43 -9.62
N GLU A 182 3.14 -10.72 -8.31
CA GLU A 182 2.00 -10.70 -7.40
C GLU A 182 1.58 -9.25 -7.12
N LYS A 183 2.53 -8.34 -6.94
CA LYS A 183 2.26 -6.90 -6.81
C LYS A 183 1.51 -6.38 -8.03
N ASP A 184 1.97 -6.71 -9.23
CA ASP A 184 1.34 -6.28 -10.48
C ASP A 184 -0.07 -6.85 -10.64
N LYS A 185 -0.26 -8.15 -10.37
CA LYS A 185 -1.59 -8.78 -10.36
C LYS A 185 -2.52 -8.12 -9.34
N ARG A 186 -2.02 -7.80 -8.14
CA ARG A 186 -2.80 -7.14 -7.09
C ARG A 186 -3.20 -5.72 -7.50
N TYR A 187 -2.25 -4.97 -8.05
CA TYR A 187 -2.49 -3.62 -8.54
C TYR A 187 -3.51 -3.60 -9.68
N LYS A 188 -3.43 -4.54 -10.63
CA LYS A 188 -4.43 -4.70 -11.69
C LYS A 188 -5.84 -4.93 -11.12
N LYS A 189 -5.97 -5.76 -10.09
CA LYS A 189 -7.26 -5.99 -9.40
C LYS A 189 -7.79 -4.72 -8.71
N LEU A 190 -6.91 -3.93 -8.09
CA LEU A 190 -7.28 -2.63 -7.52
C LEU A 190 -7.85 -1.69 -8.60
N LEU A 191 -7.20 -1.59 -9.77
CA LEU A 191 -7.65 -0.75 -10.87
C LEU A 191 -9.01 -1.18 -11.43
N LEU A 192 -9.25 -2.49 -11.57
CA LEU A 192 -10.55 -3.02 -11.99
C LEU A 192 -11.65 -2.64 -10.99
N ALA A 193 -11.43 -2.88 -9.70
CA ALA A 193 -12.38 -2.54 -8.65
C ALA A 193 -12.67 -1.02 -8.60
N ARG A 194 -11.65 -0.20 -8.85
CA ARG A 194 -11.80 1.25 -9.01
C ARG A 194 -12.70 1.60 -10.19
N ASN A 195 -12.44 1.03 -11.36
CA ASN A 195 -13.20 1.33 -12.57
C ASN A 195 -14.66 0.93 -12.40
N GLU A 196 -14.94 -0.25 -11.84
CA GLU A 196 -16.29 -0.66 -11.48
C GLU A 196 -16.99 0.33 -10.55
N ARG A 197 -16.29 0.81 -9.51
CA ARG A 197 -16.81 1.83 -8.60
C ARG A 197 -17.14 3.12 -9.34
N LYS A 198 -16.23 3.60 -10.20
CA LYS A 198 -16.45 4.81 -11.01
C LYS A 198 -17.64 4.65 -11.94
N HIS A 199 -17.78 3.49 -12.60
CA HIS A 199 -18.95 3.17 -13.43
C HIS A 199 -20.23 3.21 -12.61
N ARG A 200 -20.31 2.52 -11.46
CA ARG A 200 -21.50 2.54 -10.59
C ARG A 200 -21.90 3.96 -10.17
N THR A 201 -20.94 4.80 -9.78
CA THR A 201 -21.20 6.20 -9.39
C THR A 201 -21.59 7.09 -10.58
N THR A 202 -21.04 6.82 -11.76
CA THR A 202 -21.37 7.54 -13.00
C THR A 202 -22.77 7.16 -13.51
N THR A 203 -23.14 5.88 -13.45
CA THR A 203 -24.49 5.42 -13.79
C THR A 203 -25.53 5.97 -12.81
N GLN A 204 -25.17 6.15 -11.53
CA GLN A 204 -26.01 6.84 -10.54
C GLN A 204 -26.17 8.35 -10.80
N SER A 205 -25.23 8.99 -11.50
CA SER A 205 -25.27 10.45 -11.78
C SER A 205 -25.77 10.79 -13.18
N LYS A 206 -25.76 9.84 -14.13
CA LYS A 206 -26.24 10.02 -15.51
C LYS A 206 -27.66 9.47 -15.79
N GLY A 207 -28.35 8.92 -14.80
CA GLY A 207 -29.82 8.72 -14.82
C GLY A 207 -30.45 9.67 -13.79
N SER A 208 -30.93 10.85 -14.15
CA SER A 208 -32.20 11.12 -14.86
C SER A 208 -33.43 10.61 -14.08
N VAL A 209 -34.22 11.58 -13.59
CA VAL A 209 -35.69 11.71 -13.63
C VAL A 209 -36.51 10.45 -14.03
N ARG A 210 -36.28 9.32 -13.37
CA ARG A 210 -37.32 8.32 -13.14
C ARG A 210 -37.36 8.08 -11.65
N PRO A 211 -38.54 8.19 -11.01
CA PRO A 211 -38.64 7.87 -9.60
C PRO A 211 -38.07 6.47 -9.41
N LYS A 212 -37.18 6.33 -8.42
CA LYS A 212 -36.84 5.03 -7.83
C LYS A 212 -38.16 4.39 -7.42
N LYS A 213 -38.80 3.65 -8.32
CA LYS A 213 -39.50 2.46 -7.90
C LYS A 213 -38.37 1.56 -7.41
N THR A 214 -38.30 1.39 -6.09
CA THR A 214 -37.79 0.13 -5.55
C THR A 214 -38.29 -0.99 -6.49
N PRO A 215 -37.45 -1.96 -6.90
CA PRO A 215 -38.06 -3.18 -7.40
C PRO A 215 -38.95 -3.62 -6.25
N LYS A 216 -40.27 -3.56 -6.45
CA LYS A 216 -41.15 -4.41 -5.66
C LYS A 216 -40.64 -5.79 -6.05
N ASP A 217 -39.77 -6.36 -5.22
CA ASP A 217 -39.32 -7.73 -5.41
C ASP A 217 -40.59 -8.54 -5.58
N ILE A 218 -40.77 -9.09 -6.78
CA ILE A 218 -41.90 -9.95 -7.05
C ILE A 218 -41.68 -11.15 -6.12
N GLN A 219 -42.45 -11.20 -5.04
CA GLN A 219 -42.43 -12.30 -4.11
C GLN A 219 -43.10 -13.50 -4.79
N LEU A 220 -42.34 -14.17 -5.65
CA LEU A 220 -42.70 -15.50 -6.12
C LEU A 220 -42.57 -16.47 -4.96
N SER A 221 -43.58 -17.35 -4.79
CA SER A 221 -43.48 -18.48 -3.87
C SER A 221 -42.27 -19.34 -4.21
N ALA A 222 -41.75 -20.08 -3.23
CA ALA A 222 -40.62 -20.99 -3.46
C ALA A 222 -40.90 -21.97 -4.61
N GLU A 223 -42.14 -22.48 -4.68
CA GLU A 223 -42.59 -23.36 -5.75
C GLU A 223 -42.58 -22.68 -7.13
N ALA A 224 -43.07 -21.44 -7.23
CA ALA A 224 -43.09 -20.69 -8.48
C ALA A 224 -41.67 -20.37 -8.98
N ARG A 225 -40.72 -20.12 -8.07
CA ARG A 225 -39.31 -19.91 -8.44
C ARG A 225 -38.66 -21.19 -9.00
N THR A 226 -38.93 -22.33 -8.39
CA THR A 226 -38.41 -23.62 -8.87
C THR A 226 -38.93 -23.93 -10.26
N LYS A 227 -40.25 -23.85 -10.46
CA LYS A 227 -40.88 -24.10 -11.77
C LYS A 227 -40.42 -23.13 -12.86
N LEU A 228 -40.26 -21.84 -12.52
CA LEU A 228 -39.73 -20.85 -13.46
C LEU A 228 -38.29 -21.16 -13.88
N THR A 229 -37.46 -21.60 -12.93
CA THR A 229 -36.06 -21.94 -13.19
C THR A 229 -35.95 -23.19 -14.06
N GLU A 230 -36.74 -24.21 -13.80
CA GLU A 230 -36.81 -25.43 -14.62
C GLU A 230 -37.27 -25.15 -16.04
N LEU A 231 -38.32 -24.33 -16.21
CA LEU A 231 -38.80 -23.93 -17.52
C LEU A 231 -37.73 -23.15 -18.28
N ALA A 232 -37.12 -22.14 -17.67
CA ALA A 232 -36.08 -21.36 -18.30
C ALA A 232 -34.87 -22.20 -18.74
N LEU A 233 -34.50 -23.21 -17.93
CA LEU A 233 -33.44 -24.16 -18.23
C LEU A 233 -33.78 -25.02 -19.46
N ASN A 234 -35.03 -25.50 -19.57
CA ASN A 234 -35.48 -26.27 -20.73
C ASN A 234 -35.45 -25.48 -22.04
N TYR A 235 -35.64 -24.15 -21.97
CA TYR A 235 -35.56 -23.25 -23.12
C TYR A 235 -34.16 -22.64 -23.31
N GLY A 236 -33.17 -23.00 -22.48
CA GLY A 236 -31.78 -22.54 -22.60
C GLY A 236 -31.59 -21.03 -22.36
N VAL A 237 -32.52 -20.38 -21.66
CA VAL A 237 -32.51 -18.92 -21.43
C VAL A 237 -32.53 -18.58 -19.92
N PRO A 238 -32.07 -17.39 -19.52
CA PRO A 238 -32.19 -16.94 -18.14
C PRO A 238 -33.66 -16.84 -17.67
N ALA A 239 -33.93 -17.22 -16.42
CA ALA A 239 -35.28 -17.18 -15.83
C ALA A 239 -35.98 -15.82 -15.91
N SER A 240 -35.21 -14.72 -15.83
CA SER A 240 -35.74 -13.35 -15.98
C SER A 240 -36.15 -13.03 -17.41
N GLU A 241 -35.45 -13.58 -18.39
CA GLU A 241 -35.74 -13.37 -19.81
C GLU A 241 -36.96 -14.19 -20.22
N TRP A 242 -37.00 -15.46 -19.80
CA TRP A 242 -38.16 -16.33 -20.00
C TRP A 242 -39.45 -15.76 -19.38
N LEU A 243 -39.37 -15.25 -18.13
CA LEU A 243 -40.52 -14.66 -17.46
C LEU A 243 -41.05 -13.42 -18.20
N ASN A 244 -40.16 -12.59 -18.75
CA ASN A 244 -40.58 -11.42 -19.52
C ASN A 244 -41.27 -11.82 -20.82
N SER A 245 -40.71 -12.78 -21.57
CA SER A 245 -41.35 -13.31 -22.78
C SER A 245 -42.72 -13.90 -22.47
N PHE A 246 -42.82 -14.70 -21.40
CA PHE A 246 -44.10 -15.28 -20.96
C PHE A 246 -45.16 -14.21 -20.64
N ILE A 247 -44.79 -13.15 -19.92
CA ILE A 247 -45.72 -12.05 -19.59
C ILE A 247 -46.19 -11.33 -20.85
N ILE A 248 -45.31 -11.08 -21.81
CA ILE A 248 -45.64 -10.41 -23.08
C ILE A 248 -46.59 -11.30 -23.90
N ASP A 249 -46.26 -12.59 -24.04
CA ASP A 249 -47.06 -13.53 -24.82
C ASP A 249 -48.46 -13.72 -24.23
N GLU A 250 -48.58 -13.83 -22.91
CA GLU A 250 -49.89 -13.92 -22.24
C GLU A 250 -50.69 -12.62 -22.35
N TYR A 251 -50.02 -11.46 -22.29
CA TYR A 251 -50.70 -10.18 -22.48
C TYR A 251 -51.26 -10.01 -23.88
N GLU A 252 -50.50 -10.39 -24.92
CA GLU A 252 -50.97 -10.31 -26.32
C GLU A 252 -52.10 -11.31 -26.60
N LYS A 253 -52.17 -12.46 -25.91
CA LYS A 253 -53.32 -13.38 -26.01
C LYS A 253 -54.61 -12.83 -25.39
N MET A 254 -54.50 -11.90 -24.45
CA MET A 254 -55.64 -11.30 -23.74
C MET A 254 -56.16 -10.02 -24.42
N LYS A 255 -55.56 -9.63 -25.55
CA LYS A 255 -55.89 -8.44 -26.33
C LYS A 255 -56.69 -8.82 -27.57
#